data_AF-A0A3R7B8M5-F1
#
_entry.id   AF-A0A3R7B8M5-F1
#
_cell.length_a   1.000
_cell.length_b   1.000
_cell.length_c   1.000
_cell.angle_alpha   90.00
_cell.angle_beta   90.00
_cell.angle_gamma   90.00
#
_symmetry.space_group_name_H-M   'P 1'
#
loop_
_entity.id
_entity.type
_entity.pdbx_description
1 polymer ?
#
loop_
_entity_poly.entity_id
_entity_poly.type
_entity_poly.pdbx_seq_one_letter_code
_entity_poly.pdbx_strand_id
1 'polypeptide(L)'
;MSSSSSYRQSLPLPPNFFTCPPLREDEIKHMKHLAVTIATEVVEHSQLRDGGVAWTLRADEGNMRFFKAPDPLHRVGAHMFMSVVEVAGTLDEVIDLFRTDTTFKAKEYVKRFGKGLLDAVNLYTIVDPTPDFPNEKIAVTWFAMKSPFDKIVANRDCVMLEVRYLLAVG
;
A
#
# COMPACT_ATOMS: atom_id res chain seq x y z
N MET A 1 12.02 43.39 4.79
CA MET A 1 11.16 42.44 5.53
C MET A 1 10.55 41.50 4.51
N SER A 2 11.19 40.35 4.27
CA SER A 2 10.70 39.35 3.32
C SER A 2 9.65 38.49 4.00
N SER A 3 8.42 38.52 3.51
CA SER A 3 7.35 37.64 3.98
C SER A 3 7.64 36.21 3.54
N SER A 4 7.96 35.33 4.50
CA SER A 4 7.93 33.90 4.26
C SER A 4 6.46 33.49 4.15
N SER A 5 5.96 33.40 2.92
CA SER A 5 4.69 32.72 2.64
C SER A 5 4.87 31.25 3.03
N SER A 6 4.37 30.90 4.21
CA SER A 6 4.21 29.51 4.62
C SER A 6 3.12 28.90 3.73
N TYR A 7 3.52 28.27 2.63
CA TYR A 7 2.61 27.47 1.83
C TYR A 7 2.12 26.32 2.71
N ARG A 8 0.94 26.46 3.32
CA ARG A 8 0.18 25.28 3.75
C ARG A 8 -0.19 24.53 2.49
N GLN A 9 0.55 23.46 2.20
CA GLN A 9 0.20 22.55 1.12
C GLN A 9 -1.16 21.93 1.43
N SER A 10 -2.17 22.26 0.61
CA SER A 10 -3.49 21.65 0.69
C SER A 10 -3.47 20.33 -0.08
N LEU A 11 -4.04 19.30 0.52
CA LEU A 11 -4.33 18.04 -0.16
C LEU A 11 -5.74 18.12 -0.76
N PRO A 12 -5.98 17.55 -1.96
CA PRO A 12 -5.02 16.83 -2.79
C PRO A 12 -3.95 17.73 -3.42
N LEU A 13 -2.78 17.17 -3.68
CA LEU A 13 -1.67 17.86 -4.34
C LEU A 13 -2.07 18.30 -5.77
N PRO A 14 -1.53 19.43 -6.26
CA PRO A 14 -1.78 19.88 -7.61
C PRO A 14 -1.21 18.89 -8.64
N PRO A 15 -1.73 18.89 -9.89
CA PRO A 15 -1.13 18.13 -10.97
C PRO A 15 0.36 18.46 -11.14
N ASN A 16 1.17 17.47 -11.51
CA ASN A 16 2.62 17.61 -11.73
C ASN A 16 3.42 18.11 -10.52
N PHE A 17 2.92 17.91 -9.29
CA PHE A 17 3.64 18.26 -8.07
C PHE A 17 4.97 17.50 -7.94
N PHE A 18 4.99 16.23 -8.34
CA PHE A 18 6.19 15.40 -8.32
C PHE A 18 6.91 15.47 -9.67
N THR A 19 8.23 15.62 -9.61
CA THR A 19 9.12 15.41 -10.76
C THR A 19 9.58 13.96 -10.75
N CYS A 20 9.15 13.19 -11.75
CA CYS A 20 9.49 11.78 -11.90
C CYS A 20 10.44 11.56 -13.09
N PRO A 21 11.77 11.71 -12.92
CA PRO A 21 12.73 11.43 -14.00
C PRO A 21 12.66 9.95 -14.41
N PRO A 22 13.00 9.61 -15.68
CA PRO A 22 13.02 8.21 -16.12
C PRO A 22 13.90 7.34 -15.21
N LEU A 23 13.36 6.19 -14.81
CA LEU A 23 14.09 5.18 -14.05
C LEU A 23 15.14 4.52 -14.93
N ARG A 24 16.30 4.21 -14.36
CA ARG A 24 17.32 3.42 -15.05
C ARG A 24 16.91 1.95 -15.13
N GLU A 25 17.47 1.22 -16.10
CA GLU A 25 17.17 -0.20 -16.29
C GLU A 25 17.53 -1.05 -15.08
N ASP A 26 18.62 -0.74 -14.37
CA ASP A 26 19.03 -1.42 -13.15
C ASP A 26 18.02 -1.22 -12.01
N GLU A 27 17.46 -0.01 -11.88
CA GLU A 27 16.43 0.31 -10.88
C GLU A 27 15.14 -0.43 -11.17
N ILE A 28 14.72 -0.45 -12.44
CA ILE A 28 13.54 -1.21 -12.89
C ILE A 28 13.72 -2.70 -12.58
N LYS A 29 14.87 -3.28 -12.93
CA LYS A 29 15.17 -4.70 -12.68
C LYS A 29 15.16 -5.01 -11.19
N HIS A 30 15.79 -4.16 -10.38
CA HIS A 30 15.82 -4.31 -8.93
C HIS A 30 14.41 -4.26 -8.33
N MET A 31 13.60 -3.27 -8.70
CA MET A 31 12.23 -3.15 -8.20
C MET A 31 11.34 -4.30 -8.63
N LYS A 32 11.49 -4.82 -9.86
CA LYS A 32 10.75 -6.02 -10.30
C LYS A 32 11.09 -7.24 -9.44
N HIS A 33 12.37 -7.45 -9.16
CA HIS A 33 12.80 -8.55 -8.29
C HIS A 33 12.27 -8.38 -6.86
N LEU A 34 12.47 -7.19 -6.28
CA LEU A 34 12.03 -6.87 -4.93
C LEU A 34 10.50 -7.01 -4.76
N ALA A 35 9.72 -6.61 -5.76
CA ALA A 35 8.27 -6.73 -5.75
C ALA A 35 7.81 -8.20 -5.62
N VAL A 36 8.41 -9.12 -6.40
CA VAL A 36 8.06 -10.54 -6.36
C VAL A 36 8.48 -11.18 -5.04
N THR A 37 9.67 -10.82 -4.53
CA THR A 37 10.14 -11.28 -3.21
C THR A 37 9.18 -10.85 -2.11
N ILE A 38 8.82 -9.55 -2.03
CA ILE A 38 7.92 -9.03 -1.01
C ILE A 38 6.52 -9.65 -1.13
N ALA A 39 6.00 -9.87 -2.34
CA ALA A 39 4.70 -10.52 -2.52
C ALA A 39 4.69 -11.93 -1.95
N THR A 40 5.77 -12.70 -2.17
CA THR A 40 5.92 -14.06 -1.66
C THR A 40 6.02 -14.05 -0.12
N GLU A 41 6.87 -13.17 0.44
CA GLU A 41 7.01 -13.02 1.89
C GLU A 41 5.68 -12.62 2.56
N VAL A 42 4.87 -11.77 1.94
CA VAL A 42 3.54 -11.41 2.47
C VAL A 42 2.60 -12.61 2.50
N VAL A 43 2.61 -13.46 1.47
CA VAL A 43 1.81 -14.70 1.45
C VAL A 43 2.26 -15.66 2.54
N GLU A 44 3.57 -15.85 2.72
CA GLU A 44 4.12 -16.71 3.77
C GLU A 44 3.79 -16.18 5.16
N HIS A 45 4.09 -14.91 5.42
CA HIS A 45 3.90 -14.29 6.74
C HIS A 45 2.42 -14.07 7.12
N SER A 46 1.50 -14.05 6.14
CA SER A 46 0.06 -13.95 6.40
C SER A 46 -0.59 -15.29 6.77
N GLN A 47 0.14 -16.41 6.72
CA GLN A 47 -0.42 -17.67 7.17
C GLN A 47 -0.60 -17.68 8.69
N LEU A 48 -1.80 -18.07 9.14
CA LEU A 48 -2.10 -18.22 10.58
C LEU A 48 -1.39 -19.43 11.22
N ARG A 49 -0.98 -20.40 10.40
CA ARG A 49 -0.26 -21.61 10.82
C ARG A 49 0.92 -21.79 9.87
N ASP A 50 2.07 -22.19 10.42
CA ASP A 50 3.26 -22.56 9.66
C ASP A 50 3.90 -21.44 8.79
N GLY A 51 3.44 -20.19 8.91
CA GLY A 51 3.96 -19.01 8.17
C GLY A 51 5.13 -18.26 8.80
N GLY A 52 5.80 -18.85 9.80
CA GLY A 52 6.94 -18.23 10.49
C GLY A 52 6.64 -17.04 11.41
N VAL A 53 5.41 -16.50 11.38
CA VAL A 53 4.98 -15.39 12.24
C VAL A 53 4.09 -15.87 13.38
N ALA A 54 4.48 -15.53 14.61
CA ALA A 54 3.70 -15.82 15.81
C ALA A 54 2.55 -14.81 15.99
N TRP A 55 1.48 -14.98 15.22
CA TRP A 55 0.28 -14.14 15.30
C TRP A 55 -0.49 -14.34 16.61
N THR A 56 -0.76 -13.23 17.31
CA THR A 56 -1.62 -13.21 18.50
C THR A 56 -2.96 -12.54 18.18
N LEU A 57 -4.07 -13.23 18.41
CA LEU A 57 -5.41 -12.66 18.29
C LEU A 57 -5.58 -11.47 19.27
N ARG A 58 -6.06 -10.34 18.78
CA ARG A 58 -6.28 -9.11 19.56
C ARG A 58 -7.74 -8.72 19.66
N ALA A 59 -8.52 -8.99 18.62
CA ALA A 59 -9.95 -8.76 18.59
C ALA A 59 -10.63 -9.73 17.63
N ASP A 60 -11.86 -10.10 17.96
CA ASP A 60 -12.75 -10.92 17.15
C ASP A 60 -14.13 -10.24 17.14
N GLU A 61 -14.51 -9.73 15.98
CA GLU A 61 -15.75 -8.97 15.75
C GLU A 61 -16.69 -9.76 14.82
N GLY A 62 -16.68 -11.09 14.92
CA GLY A 62 -17.56 -11.98 14.16
C GLY A 62 -16.99 -12.30 12.78
N ASN A 63 -17.26 -11.48 11.78
CA ASN A 63 -16.75 -11.70 10.42
C ASN A 63 -15.34 -11.13 10.19
N MET A 64 -14.76 -10.49 11.20
CA MET A 64 -13.45 -9.87 11.13
C MET A 64 -12.64 -10.19 12.39
N ARG A 65 -11.42 -10.70 12.20
CA ARG A 65 -10.46 -11.01 13.26
C ARG A 65 -9.18 -10.21 13.08
N PHE A 66 -8.67 -9.65 14.17
CA PHE A 66 -7.45 -8.85 14.18
C PHE A 66 -6.33 -9.56 14.92
N PHE A 67 -5.17 -9.63 14.30
CA PHE A 67 -3.97 -10.25 14.82
C PHE A 67 -2.84 -9.22 14.91
N LYS A 68 -1.96 -9.40 15.90
CA LYS A 68 -0.75 -8.60 16.09
C LYS A 68 0.42 -9.53 16.35
N ALA A 69 1.58 -9.21 15.78
CA ALA A 69 2.85 -9.88 16.04
C ALA A 69 3.96 -8.85 16.33
N PRO A 70 5.00 -9.23 17.09
CA PRO A 70 6.20 -8.40 17.22
C PRO A 70 6.88 -8.21 15.85
N ASP A 71 7.58 -7.10 15.67
CA ASP A 71 8.44 -6.90 14.51
C ASP A 71 9.59 -7.94 14.53
N PRO A 72 9.84 -8.71 13.45
CA PRO A 72 10.90 -9.71 13.42
C PRO A 72 12.29 -9.10 13.66
N LEU A 73 12.46 -7.83 13.30
CA LEU A 73 13.69 -7.07 13.49
C LEU A 73 13.75 -6.33 14.83
N HIS A 74 12.75 -6.53 15.70
CA HIS A 74 12.67 -5.97 17.05
C HIS A 74 12.86 -4.45 17.11
N ARG A 75 12.45 -3.73 16.07
CA ARG A 75 12.54 -2.27 16.03
C ARG A 75 11.60 -1.66 17.06
N VAL A 76 12.10 -0.68 17.81
CA VAL A 76 11.34 -0.01 18.87
C VAL A 76 10.09 0.65 18.29
N GLY A 77 8.93 0.29 18.83
CA GLY A 77 7.63 0.82 18.39
C GLY A 77 7.06 0.21 17.10
N ALA A 78 7.75 -0.77 16.49
CA ALA A 78 7.27 -1.46 15.31
C ALA A 78 6.52 -2.75 15.68
N HIS A 79 5.43 -3.01 14.94
CA HIS A 79 4.62 -4.21 15.08
C HIS A 79 4.06 -4.61 13.72
N MET A 80 3.81 -5.90 13.55
CA MET A 80 3.05 -6.41 12.42
C MET A 80 1.58 -6.57 12.80
N PHE A 81 0.70 -6.28 11.85
CA PHE A 81 -0.75 -6.39 12.00
C PHE A 81 -1.31 -7.18 10.82
N MET A 82 -2.32 -8.00 11.10
CA MET A 82 -3.05 -8.74 10.08
C MET A 82 -4.53 -8.78 10.47
N SER A 83 -5.41 -8.60 9.49
CA SER A 83 -6.84 -8.79 9.65
C SER A 83 -7.33 -9.87 8.70
N VAL A 84 -8.13 -10.80 9.21
CA VAL A 84 -8.82 -11.82 8.40
C VAL A 84 -10.30 -11.45 8.39
N VAL A 85 -10.86 -11.28 7.19
CA VAL A 85 -12.26 -10.89 7.00
C VAL A 85 -12.93 -11.79 5.97
N GLU A 86 -14.17 -12.18 6.24
CA GLU A 86 -15.03 -12.84 5.25
C GLU A 86 -15.92 -11.81 4.58
N VAL A 87 -15.87 -11.76 3.24
CA VAL A 87 -16.63 -10.82 2.42
C VAL A 87 -17.44 -11.58 1.36
N ALA A 88 -18.65 -11.10 1.09
CA ALA A 88 -19.46 -11.60 -0.02
C ALA A 88 -18.97 -10.94 -1.32
N GLY A 89 -18.49 -11.75 -2.27
CA GLY A 89 -18.01 -11.28 -3.57
C GLY A 89 -17.02 -12.26 -4.20
N THR A 90 -16.56 -11.90 -5.39
CA THR A 90 -15.52 -12.61 -6.15
C THR A 90 -14.14 -12.02 -5.88
N LEU A 91 -13.09 -12.78 -6.18
CA LEU A 91 -11.72 -12.28 -6.10
C LEU A 91 -11.48 -11.09 -7.03
N ASP A 92 -12.09 -11.09 -8.23
CA ASP A 92 -11.95 -10.00 -9.20
C ASP A 92 -12.56 -8.69 -8.67
N GLU A 93 -13.72 -8.75 -8.02
CA GLU A 93 -14.34 -7.59 -7.37
C GLU A 93 -13.45 -7.03 -6.24
N VAL A 94 -12.81 -7.91 -5.47
CA VAL A 94 -11.83 -7.51 -4.44
C VAL A 94 -10.62 -6.85 -5.09
N ILE A 95 -10.05 -7.43 -6.14
CA ILE A 95 -8.91 -6.85 -6.87
C ILE A 95 -9.26 -5.44 -7.39
N ASP A 96 -10.43 -5.28 -7.99
CA ASP A 96 -10.93 -4.01 -8.52
C ASP A 96 -11.11 -2.95 -7.42
N LEU A 97 -11.49 -3.37 -6.20
CA LEU A 97 -11.58 -2.48 -5.05
C LEU A 97 -10.21 -1.85 -4.71
N PHE A 98 -9.11 -2.59 -4.86
CA PHE A 98 -7.75 -2.14 -4.55
C PHE A 98 -6.97 -1.56 -5.75
N ARG A 99 -7.60 -1.36 -6.93
CA ARG A 99 -6.89 -0.82 -8.10
C ARG A 99 -6.39 0.62 -7.92
N THR A 100 -5.09 0.81 -8.15
CA THR A 100 -4.35 2.10 -8.06
C THR A 100 -3.44 2.31 -9.28
N ASP A 101 -3.84 1.81 -10.45
CA ASP A 101 -2.95 1.64 -11.62
C ASP A 101 -2.52 2.96 -12.26
N THR A 102 -3.29 4.01 -12.03
CA THR A 102 -3.04 5.36 -12.50
C THR A 102 -3.29 6.35 -11.36
N THR A 103 -2.78 7.57 -11.45
CA THR A 103 -3.09 8.62 -10.45
C THR A 103 -4.58 8.88 -10.32
N PHE A 104 -5.35 8.76 -11.41
CA PHE A 104 -6.81 8.82 -11.35
C PHE A 104 -7.39 7.71 -10.47
N LYS A 105 -7.01 6.44 -10.72
CA LYS A 105 -7.46 5.29 -9.93
C LYS A 105 -6.99 5.36 -8.47
N ALA A 106 -5.77 5.86 -8.22
CA ALA A 106 -5.25 6.08 -6.88
C ALA A 106 -6.09 7.12 -6.10
N LYS A 107 -6.49 8.21 -6.74
CA LYS A 107 -7.41 9.19 -6.13
C LYS A 107 -8.81 8.62 -5.90
N GLU A 108 -9.33 7.78 -6.80
CA GLU A 108 -10.60 7.05 -6.58
C GLU A 108 -10.49 6.04 -5.43
N TYR A 109 -9.35 5.37 -5.26
CA TYR A 109 -9.06 4.54 -4.09
C TYR A 109 -9.14 5.35 -2.79
N VAL A 110 -8.51 6.53 -2.72
CA VAL A 110 -8.59 7.42 -1.56
C VAL A 110 -10.05 7.78 -1.22
N LYS A 111 -10.86 8.12 -2.23
CA LYS A 111 -12.29 8.45 -2.02
C LYS A 111 -13.09 7.26 -1.50
N ARG A 112 -12.86 6.05 -2.04
CA ARG A 112 -13.56 4.83 -1.64
C ARG A 112 -13.26 4.42 -0.20
N PHE A 113 -11.98 4.44 0.19
CA PHE A 113 -11.58 3.99 1.52
C PHE A 113 -11.69 5.07 2.59
N GLY A 114 -11.47 6.36 2.26
CA GLY A 114 -11.93 7.58 2.96
C GLY A 114 -11.57 7.79 4.45
N LYS A 115 -11.08 6.77 5.15
CA LYS A 115 -10.97 6.67 6.62
C LYS A 115 -9.53 6.83 7.12
N GLY A 116 -8.75 7.68 6.46
CA GLY A 116 -7.36 7.89 6.85
C GLY A 116 -6.42 8.20 5.69
N LEU A 117 -6.87 8.08 4.45
CA LEU A 117 -6.12 8.52 3.29
C LEU A 117 -6.55 9.94 2.89
N LEU A 118 -5.57 10.79 2.61
CA LEU A 118 -5.77 12.19 2.26
C LEU A 118 -5.52 12.45 0.77
N ASP A 119 -4.54 11.77 0.18
CA ASP A 119 -4.27 11.82 -1.26
C ASP A 119 -3.39 10.62 -1.66
N ALA A 120 -3.35 10.33 -2.97
CA ALA A 120 -2.48 9.33 -3.55
C ALA A 120 -2.08 9.70 -4.98
N VAL A 121 -0.84 9.38 -5.34
CA VAL A 121 -0.28 9.64 -6.67
C VAL A 121 0.53 8.44 -7.13
N ASN A 122 0.23 7.95 -8.32
CA ASN A 122 1.08 6.97 -8.98
C ASN A 122 2.29 7.71 -9.57
N LEU A 123 3.49 7.39 -9.08
CA LEU A 123 4.73 8.07 -9.46
C LEU A 123 5.40 7.39 -10.66
N TYR A 124 5.41 6.05 -10.66
CA TYR A 124 5.96 5.24 -11.74
C TYR A 124 5.13 3.98 -11.94
N THR A 125 4.92 3.59 -13.19
CA THR A 125 4.45 2.26 -13.56
C THR A 125 5.60 1.47 -14.15
N ILE A 126 5.92 0.33 -13.52
CA ILE A 126 7.07 -0.53 -13.86
C ILE A 126 6.62 -1.76 -14.64
N VAL A 127 5.44 -2.28 -14.32
CA VAL A 127 4.73 -3.31 -15.07
C VAL A 127 3.28 -2.87 -15.16
N ASP A 128 2.79 -2.76 -16.40
CA ASP A 128 1.39 -2.50 -16.72
C ASP A 128 0.62 -3.82 -16.90
N PRO A 129 -0.66 -3.86 -16.51
CA PRO A 129 -1.54 -4.97 -16.85
C PRO A 129 -1.63 -5.18 -18.36
N THR A 130 -1.64 -6.44 -18.79
CA THR A 130 -1.80 -6.84 -20.19
C THR A 130 -3.07 -7.67 -20.38
N PRO A 131 -3.55 -7.92 -21.62
CA PRO A 131 -4.70 -8.81 -21.83
C PRO A 131 -4.50 -10.22 -21.27
N ASP A 132 -3.27 -10.75 -21.35
CA ASP A 132 -2.93 -12.08 -20.83
C ASP A 132 -2.78 -12.07 -19.29
N PHE A 133 -2.33 -10.94 -18.74
CA PHE A 133 -2.12 -10.73 -17.30
C PHE A 133 -2.83 -9.45 -16.81
N PRO A 134 -4.17 -9.45 -16.75
CA PRO A 134 -4.98 -8.22 -16.56
C PRO A 134 -4.93 -7.64 -15.15
N ASN A 135 -4.34 -8.38 -14.20
CA ASN A 135 -4.22 -8.00 -12.81
C ASN A 135 -2.78 -7.73 -12.37
N GLU A 136 -1.79 -8.14 -13.19
CA GLU A 136 -0.38 -7.93 -12.88
C GLU A 136 -0.01 -6.46 -12.92
N LYS A 137 0.67 -6.00 -11.87
CA LYS A 137 1.11 -4.61 -11.75
C LYS A 137 2.33 -4.56 -10.84
N ILE A 138 3.29 -3.72 -11.22
CA ILE A 138 4.33 -3.22 -10.32
C ILE A 138 4.39 -1.72 -10.50
N ALA A 139 4.26 -0.97 -9.41
CA ALA A 139 4.28 0.49 -9.46
C ALA A 139 4.86 1.11 -8.19
N VAL A 140 5.29 2.36 -8.30
CA VAL A 140 5.66 3.18 -7.16
C VAL A 140 4.56 4.19 -6.93
N THR A 141 3.97 4.18 -5.74
CA THR A 141 2.84 5.04 -5.38
C THR A 141 3.12 5.78 -4.09
N TRP A 142 2.83 7.08 -4.10
CA TRP A 142 2.87 7.92 -2.91
C TRP A 142 1.46 8.01 -2.30
N PHE A 143 1.39 7.96 -0.97
CA PHE A 143 0.17 8.14 -0.20
C PHE A 143 0.38 9.19 0.89
N ALA A 144 -0.60 10.08 1.06
CA ALA A 144 -0.75 10.90 2.26
C ALA A 144 -1.83 10.32 3.17
N MET A 145 -1.55 10.31 4.47
CA MET A 145 -2.37 9.70 5.51
C MET A 145 -2.68 10.70 6.62
N LYS A 146 -3.93 10.70 7.06
CA LYS A 146 -4.41 11.43 8.23
C LYS A 146 -3.90 10.75 9.48
N SER A 147 -3.34 11.54 10.39
CA SER A 147 -3.06 11.04 11.73
C SER A 147 -4.35 10.68 12.47
N PRO A 148 -4.40 9.54 13.18
CA PRO A 148 -5.53 9.21 14.04
C PRO A 148 -5.67 10.19 15.22
N PHE A 149 -4.62 10.95 15.54
CA PHE A 149 -4.59 11.99 16.56
C PHE A 149 -4.22 13.33 15.92
N ASP A 150 -5.07 13.85 15.02
CA ASP A 150 -4.81 14.99 14.11
C ASP A 150 -4.43 16.34 14.78
N LYS A 151 -4.54 16.44 16.11
CA LYS A 151 -4.11 17.59 16.92
C LYS A 151 -2.82 17.38 17.70
N ILE A 152 -2.31 16.15 17.76
CA ILE A 152 -1.16 15.75 18.58
C ILE A 152 -0.05 15.19 17.71
N VAL A 153 -0.41 14.40 16.70
CA VAL A 153 0.51 13.76 15.78
C VAL A 153 0.24 14.31 14.38
N ALA A 154 1.28 14.83 13.73
CA ALA A 154 1.18 15.33 12.37
C ALA A 154 0.81 14.22 11.39
N ASN A 155 0.13 14.59 10.30
CA ASN A 155 -0.11 13.71 9.17
C ASN A 155 1.20 13.11 8.65
N ARG A 156 1.09 11.97 7.97
CA ARG A 156 2.23 11.22 7.43
C ARG A 156 2.04 11.01 5.95
N ASP A 157 3.13 10.81 5.26
CA ASP A 157 3.14 10.31 3.90
C ASP A 157 4.14 9.15 3.78
N CYS A 158 4.00 8.38 2.70
CA CYS A 158 4.94 7.33 2.36
C CYS A 158 5.02 7.15 0.84
N VAL A 159 6.12 6.55 0.40
CA VAL A 159 6.29 6.03 -0.96
C VAL A 159 6.40 4.52 -0.84
N MET A 160 5.60 3.80 -1.63
CA MET A 160 5.50 2.35 -1.57
C MET A 160 5.68 1.74 -2.95
N LEU A 161 6.43 0.63 -3.01
CA LEU A 161 6.43 -0.28 -4.14
C LEU A 161 5.21 -1.19 -4.01
N GLU A 162 4.21 -0.97 -4.86
CA GLU A 162 3.01 -1.79 -4.94
C GLU A 162 3.20 -2.91 -5.95
N VAL A 163 2.78 -4.12 -5.58
CA VAL A 163 2.80 -5.31 -6.42
C VAL A 163 1.44 -5.99 -6.40
N ARG A 164 0.99 -6.43 -7.58
CA ARG A 164 -0.06 -7.42 -7.73
C ARG A 164 0.44 -8.47 -8.69
N TYR A 165 0.39 -9.72 -8.23
CA TYR A 165 0.92 -10.86 -8.97
C TYR A 165 0.04 -12.08 -8.70
N LEU A 166 -0.18 -12.92 -9.71
CA LEU A 166 -0.81 -14.21 -9.50
C LEU A 166 0.27 -15.19 -9.02
N LEU A 167 0.25 -15.51 -7.73
CA LEU A 167 1.15 -16.52 -7.17
C LEU A 167 0.51 -17.89 -7.34
N ALA A 168 1.19 -18.79 -8.05
CA ALA A 168 0.87 -20.20 -8.01
C ALA A 168 1.31 -20.73 -6.64
N VAL A 169 0.35 -20.91 -5.72
CA VAL A 169 0.61 -21.58 -4.44
C VAL A 169 0.64 -23.08 -4.74
N GLY A 170 1.82 -23.68 -4.65
CA GLY A 170 2.04 -25.12 -4.83
C GLY A 170 1.61 -25.93 -3.62
#